data_AF-A0A924S0A5-F1
#
_entry.id   AF-A0A924S0A5-F1
#
_cell.length_a   1.000
_cell.length_b   1.000
_cell.length_c   1.000
_cell.angle_alpha   90.00
_cell.angle_beta   90.00
_cell.angle_gamma   90.00
#
_symmetry.space_group_name_H-M   'P 1'
#
loop_
_entity.id
_entity.type
_entity.pdbx_description
1 polymer ?
#
loop_
_entity_poly.entity_id
_entity_poly.type
_entity_poly.pdbx_seq_one_letter_code
_entity_poly.pdbx_strand_id
1 'polypeptide(L)' 'FPANEICKKYFEGGGHRNAAGGQSEESFEEVIKKFKSILPEYKELLLQ' A
#
# COMPACT_ATOMS: atom_id res chain seq x y z
N PHE A 1 -9.36 -4.48 4.45
CA PHE A 1 -8.16 -3.91 3.81
C PHE A 1 -7.52 -4.86 2.78
N PRO A 2 -7.49 -4.56 1.48
CA PRO A 2 -6.87 -5.41 0.44
C PRO A 2 -5.39 -5.07 0.21
N ALA A 3 -4.48 -5.90 0.73
CA ALA A 3 -3.04 -5.68 0.60
C ALA A 3 -2.54 -5.73 -0.85
N ASN A 4 -3.06 -6.67 -1.65
CA ASN A 4 -2.69 -6.84 -3.06
C ASN A 4 -2.96 -5.61 -3.93
N GLU A 5 -4.10 -4.95 -3.74
CA GLU A 5 -4.48 -3.78 -4.54
C GLU A 5 -3.58 -2.58 -4.22
N ILE A 6 -3.19 -2.41 -2.95
CA ILE A 6 -2.28 -1.35 -2.53
C ILE A 6 -0.89 -1.57 -3.12
N CYS A 7 -0.33 -2.78 -2.99
CA CYS A 7 0.98 -3.11 -3.54
C CYS A 7 1.00 -2.94 -5.07
N LYS A 8 -0.06 -3.37 -5.77
CA LYS A 8 -0.18 -3.23 -7.22
C LYS A 8 -0.30 -1.78 -7.66
N LYS A 9 -1.08 -0.96 -6.95
CA LYS A 9 -1.36 0.43 -7.36
C LYS A 9 -0.22 1.40 -7.04
N TYR A 10 0.52 1.19 -5.94
CA TYR A 10 1.46 2.21 -5.44
C TYR A 10 2.93 1.77 -5.36
N PHE A 11 3.21 0.46 -5.43
CA PHE A 11 4.54 -0.10 -5.13
C PHE A 11 4.96 -1.20 -6.13
N GLU A 12 4.52 -1.12 -7.40
CA GLU A 12 4.91 -2.06 -8.47
C GLU A 12 4.80 -3.55 -8.08
N GLY A 13 3.80 -3.87 -7.25
CA GLY A 13 3.73 -5.12 -6.53
C GLY A 13 2.51 -5.97 -6.86
N GLY A 14 2.25 -6.94 -5.99
CA GLY A 14 1.13 -7.85 -6.11
C GLY A 14 1.15 -8.94 -5.04
N GLY A 15 0.28 -9.93 -5.20
CA GLY A 15 0.12 -11.04 -4.27
C GLY A 15 -1.34 -11.34 -3.99
N HIS A 16 -1.63 -11.82 -2.78
CA HIS A 16 -2.97 -12.18 -2.33
C HIS A 16 -3.59 -11.07 -1.48
N ARG A 17 -4.93 -11.08 -1.37
CA ARG A 17 -5.71 -10.07 -0.64
C ARG A 17 -5.18 -9.78 0.77
N ASN A 18 -4.70 -10.80 1.48
CA ASN A 18 -4.22 -10.70 2.85
C ASN A 18 -2.69 -10.77 2.99
N ALA A 19 -1.94 -10.96 1.89
CA ALA A 19 -0.48 -11.07 1.89
C ALA A 19 0.05 -10.65 0.51
N ALA A 20 0.68 -9.49 0.44
CA ALA A 20 1.21 -8.92 -0.79
C ALA A 20 2.52 -8.17 -0.52
N GLY A 21 3.30 -7.96 -1.57
CA GLY A 21 4.57 -7.25 -1.52
C GLY A 21 4.79 -6.43 -2.79
N GLY A 22 5.76 -5.52 -2.73
CA GLY A 22 6.14 -4.62 -3.81
C GLY A 22 7.49 -3.97 -3.54
N GLN A 23 7.92 -3.11 -4.44
CA GLN A 23 9.19 -2.38 -4.37
C GLN A 23 8.99 -0.89 -4.65
N SER A 24 9.99 -0.09 -4.30
CA SER A 24 10.07 1.32 -4.66
C SER A 24 11.54 1.71 -4.76
N GLU A 25 11.87 2.50 -5.77
CA GLU A 25 13.20 3.11 -5.93
C GLU A 25 13.33 4.43 -5.14
N GLU A 26 12.25 4.90 -4.52
CA GLU A 26 12.22 6.10 -3.68
C GLU A 26 12.98 5.87 -2.36
N SER A 27 13.40 6.95 -1.69
CA SER A 27 14.03 6.83 -0.36
C SER A 27 13.04 6.26 0.66
N PHE A 28 13.57 5.68 1.74
CA PHE A 28 12.74 5.10 2.80
C PHE A 28 11.75 6.12 3.39
N GLU A 29 12.16 7.37 3.57
CA GLU A 29 11.31 8.44 4.08
C GLU A 29 10.16 8.79 3.14
N GLU A 30 10.42 8.88 1.83
CA GLU A 30 9.39 9.15 0.83
C GLU A 30 8.42 7.96 0.71
N VAL A 31 8.90 6.72 0.80
CA VAL A 31 8.04 5.52 0.85
C VAL A 31 7.11 5.56 2.07
N ILE A 32 7.61 5.91 3.26
CA ILE A 32 6.78 6.06 4.47
C ILE A 32 5.71 7.15 4.26
N LYS A 33 6.10 8.29 3.70
CA LYS A 33 5.21 9.43 3.47
C LYS A 33 4.12 9.08 2.45
N LYS A 34 4.48 8.44 1.34
CA LYS A 34 3.57 7.91 0.32
C LYS A 34 2.59 6.89 0.91
N PHE A 35 3.09 5.95 1.71
CA PHE A 35 2.25 4.97 2.39
C PHE A 35 1.24 5.65 3.33
N LYS A 36 1.67 6.61 4.15
CA LYS A 36 0.76 7.36 5.03
C LYS A 36 -0.27 8.18 4.25
N SER A 37 0.11 8.77 3.11
CA SER A 37 -0.81 9.60 2.32
C SER A 37 -1.95 8.81 1.67
N ILE A 38 -1.76 7.50 1.43
CA ILE A 38 -2.81 6.67 0.81
C ILE A 38 -3.79 6.08 1.84
N LEU A 39 -3.41 5.94 3.11
CA LEU A 39 -4.27 5.35 4.15
C LEU A 39 -5.67 6.00 4.27
N PRO A 40 -5.84 7.33 4.14
CA PRO A 40 -7.16 7.95 4.16
C PRO A 40 -8.11 7.43 3.07
N GLU A 41 -7.62 7.03 1.88
CA GLU A 41 -8.44 6.46 0.81
C GLU A 41 -9.08 5.11 1.23
N TYR A 42 -8.45 4.40 2.17
CA TYR A 42 -8.86 3.08 2.63
C TYR A 42 -9.52 3.10 4.01
N LYS A 43 -9.88 4.28 4.54
CA LYS A 43 -10.41 4.45 5.90
C LYS A 43 -11.58 3.52 6.22
N GLU A 44 -12.58 3.47 5.36
CA GLU A 44 -13.76 2.61 5.56
C GLU A 44 -13.38 1.12 5.57
N LEU A 45 -12.40 0.72 4.78
CA LEU A 45 -11.91 -0.67 4.70
C LEU A 45 -10.96 -1.06 5.85
N LEU A 46 -10.53 -0.08 6.65
CA LEU A 46 -9.68 -0.25 7.84
C LEU A 46 -10.49 -0.30 9.14
N LEU A 47 -11.69 0.28 9.14
CA LEU A 47 -12.57 0.35 10.31
C LEU A 47 -13.66 -0.75 10.32
N GLN A 48 -13.66 -1.63 9.32
CA GLN A 48 -14.43 -2.88 9.27
C GLN A 48 -13.74 -3.99 10.06
#